data_AF-A0A6M0B3H8-F1
#
_entry.id   AF-A0A6M0B3H8-F1
#
_cell.length_a   1.000
_cell.length_b   1.000
_cell.length_c   1.000
_cell.angle_alpha   90.00
_cell.angle_beta   90.00
_cell.angle_gamma   90.00
#
_symmetry.space_group_name_H-M   'P 1'
#
loop_
_entity.id
_entity.type
_entity.pdbx_description
1 polymer ?
#
loop_
_entity_poly.entity_id
_entity_poly.type
_entity_poly.pdbx_seq_one_letter_code
_entity_poly.pdbx_strand_id
1 'polypeptide(L)'
;MYLIIAWTSCNDALAVTLTSLPSNHRSLRASNLLLKQQENKTAQESVKLVDGNYQNQIGELLAPILSDSEGPVLLETKPNTPARLTAFDSKTIQVDKIEVIGSTIFSPEQFQQIIQPYLGRSLTIEQLREVADDITTFYLKQGYINTRAILLADQTIDITKGIVTIRVIEGGIEKIEVEGTRRLNPNYIRSRVQLGTGTPFNTTDLENQLRLLRLDPKLDSIEASLRKGTKVGQSILIVRVVEANPFEGSVGVDNYSPPSIGSERMSFNVRHLNLTGNGDEISFTYRRSTTGGSNIFDFGYRFPLNPRNGTLELRTVIDRNRVTQAPFNVFDIEGESELYEIRFRQPLYRTPREEFALSLGFSYRDGQTFLGDEPLGFGFGPDQNGSTTLSVIKFEQEYLRRDLEGTWFLRSLLSLGTGWFDATINPDPIPDGRFFRWLGQVQRLQILSEDNFLIMGTEVQLTPNSLLPPQQFLLGGGQSLRGYRQNIRAGDNGLRFSIEDRITLHRDVDDHPTLQLIPFFDMGYVWNNPDNPNTLPSQRFLAGIGLGLIVQPVTGLNLRLDYGIPLVDLDDRSNNAQDEGFYFNVRYQY
;
A
#
# COMPACT_ATOMS: atom_id res chain seq x y z
N MET A 1 19.22 -26.44 -31.24
CA MET A 1 19.75 -25.13 -31.69
C MET A 1 18.75 -24.02 -31.42
N TYR A 2 17.63 -23.91 -32.16
CA TYR A 2 16.55 -22.91 -31.92
C TYR A 2 15.83 -22.94 -30.56
N LEU A 3 16.22 -23.82 -29.64
CA LEU A 3 15.54 -24.05 -28.35
C LEU A 3 16.48 -23.99 -27.13
N ILE A 4 17.72 -23.52 -27.31
CA ILE A 4 18.76 -23.53 -26.25
C ILE A 4 19.56 -22.21 -26.21
N ILE A 5 19.07 -21.14 -26.84
CA ILE A 5 19.63 -19.78 -26.66
C ILE A 5 18.88 -19.04 -25.53
N ALA A 6 17.66 -19.50 -25.23
CA ALA A 6 17.23 -19.55 -23.84
C ALA A 6 17.98 -20.70 -23.14
N TRP A 7 18.61 -20.42 -21.99
CA TRP A 7 18.91 -21.36 -20.88
C TRP A 7 20.15 -22.28 -20.92
N THR A 8 20.81 -22.49 -19.76
CA THR A 8 21.75 -23.60 -19.40
C THR A 8 22.33 -23.44 -17.97
N SER A 9 22.90 -24.49 -17.32
CA SER A 9 23.67 -24.40 -16.04
C SER A 9 24.59 -25.62 -15.72
N CYS A 10 24.87 -25.93 -14.42
CA CYS A 10 25.94 -26.82 -13.84
C CYS A 10 27.33 -26.15 -13.65
N ASN A 11 28.17 -26.38 -12.62
CA ASN A 11 28.06 -26.83 -11.19
C ASN A 11 29.31 -26.29 -10.39
N ASP A 12 29.76 -26.59 -9.14
CA ASP A 12 29.52 -27.59 -8.04
C ASP A 12 30.14 -27.12 -6.67
N ALA A 13 29.84 -27.81 -5.54
CA ALA A 13 30.54 -28.00 -4.22
C ALA A 13 31.51 -26.94 -3.56
N LEU A 14 31.71 -26.78 -2.22
CA LEU A 14 31.14 -27.34 -0.97
C LEU A 14 31.53 -26.49 0.31
N ALA A 15 30.58 -26.33 1.25
CA ALA A 15 30.59 -26.09 2.74
C ALA A 15 31.78 -25.49 3.56
N VAL A 16 31.46 -24.77 4.68
CA VAL A 16 31.96 -24.95 6.10
C VAL A 16 31.27 -24.00 7.12
N THR A 17 31.46 -24.21 8.44
CA THR A 17 30.58 -23.92 9.61
C THR A 17 30.68 -22.57 10.37
N LEU A 18 29.63 -22.27 11.16
CA LEU A 18 29.45 -21.19 12.17
C LEU A 18 30.08 -21.44 13.56
N THR A 19 30.25 -20.36 14.36
CA THR A 19 30.44 -20.36 15.84
C THR A 19 29.73 -19.14 16.49
N SER A 20 29.68 -19.04 17.83
CA SER A 20 28.50 -18.52 18.57
C SER A 20 28.72 -17.60 19.80
N LEU A 21 27.73 -16.70 20.07
CA LEU A 21 27.29 -16.18 21.40
C LEU A 21 28.29 -15.27 22.19
N PRO A 22 27.91 -14.62 23.33
CA PRO A 22 26.60 -14.53 24.04
C PRO A 22 26.08 -13.09 24.35
N SER A 23 24.99 -13.01 25.11
CA SER A 23 24.14 -11.83 25.44
C SER A 23 24.44 -11.11 26.77
N ASN A 24 23.74 -9.98 27.03
CA ASN A 24 23.48 -9.46 28.39
C ASN A 24 22.21 -8.56 28.46
N HIS A 25 21.51 -8.53 29.60
CA HIS A 25 20.22 -7.84 29.81
C HIS A 25 20.26 -6.71 30.87
N ARG A 26 19.43 -5.66 30.68
CA ARG A 26 18.59 -4.95 31.71
C ARG A 26 17.88 -3.71 31.10
N SER A 27 16.54 -3.66 31.07
CA SER A 27 15.64 -3.00 32.07
C SER A 27 15.67 -1.45 32.05
N LEU A 28 14.57 -0.66 32.06
CA LEU A 28 13.13 -0.93 32.27
C LEU A 28 12.27 0.28 31.81
N ARG A 29 11.01 0.04 31.41
CA ARG A 29 9.84 0.96 31.45
C ARG A 29 10.00 2.42 30.97
N ALA A 30 9.78 2.63 29.67
CA ALA A 30 9.13 3.85 29.15
C ALA A 30 8.14 3.54 28.00
N SER A 31 7.86 2.26 27.75
CA SER A 31 7.87 1.74 26.38
C SER A 31 6.49 1.52 25.74
N ASN A 32 5.42 1.42 26.54
CA ASN A 32 4.13 0.86 26.10
C ASN A 32 3.36 1.66 25.04
N LEU A 33 3.70 2.92 24.75
CA LEU A 33 3.18 3.63 23.57
C LEU A 33 4.05 3.41 22.32
N LEU A 34 5.37 3.35 22.48
CA LEU A 34 6.32 3.14 21.39
C LEU A 34 6.28 1.69 20.86
N LEU A 35 6.06 0.69 21.72
CA LEU A 35 5.83 -0.71 21.30
C LEU A 35 4.68 -0.79 20.28
N LYS A 36 3.52 -0.20 20.57
CA LYS A 36 2.35 -0.19 19.66
C LYS A 36 2.59 0.50 18.32
N GLN A 37 3.59 1.37 18.24
CA GLN A 37 4.03 1.98 16.99
C GLN A 37 5.05 1.10 16.23
N GLN A 38 5.82 0.27 16.94
CA GLN A 38 6.69 -0.75 16.34
C GLN A 38 5.90 -1.98 15.85
N GLU A 39 4.85 -2.41 16.57
CA GLU A 39 3.92 -3.48 16.18
C GLU A 39 3.41 -3.31 14.74
N ASN A 40 2.93 -2.10 14.40
CA ASN A 40 2.48 -1.75 13.04
C ASN A 40 3.62 -1.79 12.00
N LYS A 41 4.85 -1.48 12.41
CA LYS A 41 6.03 -1.43 11.52
C LYS A 41 6.51 -2.83 11.16
N THR A 42 6.62 -3.72 12.14
CA THR A 42 7.02 -5.12 11.91
C THR A 42 5.96 -5.91 11.12
N ALA A 43 4.67 -5.58 11.31
CA ALA A 43 3.61 -6.08 10.44
C ALA A 43 3.81 -5.66 8.96
N GLN A 44 4.17 -4.38 8.71
CA GLN A 44 4.52 -3.88 7.37
C GLN A 44 5.82 -4.45 6.79
N GLU A 45 6.77 -4.87 7.62
CA GLU A 45 8.06 -5.44 7.18
C GLU A 45 7.90 -6.89 6.68
N SER A 46 7.07 -7.69 7.35
CA SER A 46 6.92 -9.13 7.07
C SER A 46 6.38 -9.49 5.66
N VAL A 47 5.81 -8.52 4.93
CA VAL A 47 5.12 -8.74 3.64
C VAL A 47 5.96 -8.36 2.40
N LYS A 48 7.08 -7.62 2.57
CA LYS A 48 7.82 -6.94 1.46
C LYS A 48 8.80 -7.83 0.66
N LEU A 49 8.37 -9.02 0.20
CA LEU A 49 9.24 -10.04 -0.44
C LEU A 49 8.75 -10.60 -1.80
N VAL A 50 8.09 -9.79 -2.65
CA VAL A 50 7.86 -10.10 -4.08
C VAL A 50 8.46 -9.00 -4.97
N ASP A 51 8.76 -9.32 -6.23
CA ASP A 51 9.71 -8.60 -7.09
C ASP A 51 9.32 -7.14 -7.47
N GLY A 52 10.32 -6.38 -7.94
CA GLY A 52 10.09 -5.28 -8.89
C GLY A 52 9.39 -3.98 -8.42
N ASN A 53 9.60 -3.53 -7.18
CA ASN A 53 9.19 -2.23 -6.63
C ASN A 53 7.66 -1.93 -6.51
N TYR A 54 6.79 -2.41 -7.41
CA TYR A 54 5.34 -2.26 -7.25
C TYR A 54 4.83 -2.98 -5.99
N GLN A 55 5.41 -4.13 -5.65
CA GLN A 55 5.09 -4.86 -4.42
C GLN A 55 5.58 -4.16 -3.12
N ASN A 56 6.48 -3.17 -3.21
CA ASN A 56 6.83 -2.34 -2.03
C ASN A 56 5.68 -1.42 -1.61
N GLN A 57 4.88 -0.91 -2.57
CA GLN A 57 3.62 -0.22 -2.24
C GLN A 57 2.60 -1.22 -1.64
N ILE A 58 2.50 -2.43 -2.20
CA ILE A 58 1.54 -3.46 -1.75
C ILE A 58 1.86 -3.96 -0.34
N GLY A 59 3.13 -4.12 0.06
CA GLY A 59 3.50 -4.47 1.43
C GLY A 59 3.14 -3.39 2.47
N GLU A 60 3.21 -2.10 2.09
CA GLU A 60 2.72 -0.98 2.93
C GLU A 60 1.18 -0.95 3.00
N LEU A 61 0.48 -1.47 1.99
CA LEU A 61 -0.99 -1.54 1.94
C LEU A 61 -1.57 -2.78 2.64
N LEU A 62 -0.94 -3.95 2.51
CA LEU A 62 -1.46 -5.23 3.00
C LEU A 62 -1.39 -5.42 4.52
N ALA A 63 -0.50 -4.70 5.20
CA ALA A 63 -0.30 -4.82 6.63
C ALA A 63 -1.64 -4.78 7.40
N PRO A 64 -1.93 -5.80 8.24
CA PRO A 64 -3.15 -5.82 9.02
C PRO A 64 -3.13 -4.65 10.02
N ILE A 65 -4.29 -4.01 10.22
CA ILE A 65 -4.47 -3.12 11.35
C ILE A 65 -4.54 -4.01 12.58
N LEU A 66 -3.44 -4.11 13.33
CA LEU A 66 -3.41 -4.88 14.57
C LEU A 66 -4.23 -4.14 15.64
N SER A 67 -5.51 -4.53 15.68
CA SER A 67 -6.57 -4.17 16.62
C SER A 67 -7.21 -2.77 16.48
N ASP A 68 -8.54 -2.74 16.65
CA ASP A 68 -9.28 -1.56 17.13
C ASP A 68 -9.03 -1.31 18.65
N SER A 69 -7.96 -1.89 19.26
CA SER A 69 -7.67 -1.74 20.71
C SER A 69 -6.83 -0.51 21.05
N GLU A 70 -6.25 0.15 20.05
CA GLU A 70 -5.90 1.56 20.19
C GLU A 70 -7.20 2.37 20.26
N GLY A 71 -7.50 2.85 21.47
CA GLY A 71 -8.74 3.56 21.77
C GLY A 71 -8.97 4.82 20.92
N PRO A 72 -10.16 5.44 21.03
CA PRO A 72 -10.46 6.66 20.29
C PRO A 72 -9.38 7.73 20.51
N VAL A 73 -9.09 8.52 19.48
CA VAL A 73 -8.20 9.68 19.62
C VAL A 73 -8.81 10.56 20.69
N LEU A 74 -8.11 10.71 21.82
CA LEU A 74 -8.65 11.37 23.01
C LEU A 74 -8.75 12.88 22.78
N LEU A 75 -9.82 13.29 22.11
CA LEU A 75 -10.28 14.67 22.00
C LEU A 75 -10.67 15.16 23.41
N GLU A 76 -9.69 15.68 24.15
CA GLU A 76 -9.88 16.29 25.47
C GLU A 76 -10.79 17.53 25.40
N THR A 77 -12.09 17.29 25.32
CA THR A 77 -13.12 18.32 25.50
C THR A 77 -13.21 18.64 26.99
N LYS A 78 -12.58 19.76 27.42
CA LYS A 78 -12.75 20.24 28.80
C LYS A 78 -14.24 20.48 29.09
N PRO A 79 -14.82 19.87 30.13
CA PRO A 79 -16.24 20.06 30.44
C PRO A 79 -16.54 21.51 30.80
N ASN A 80 -17.23 22.22 29.92
CA ASN A 80 -17.87 23.49 30.26
C ASN A 80 -19.16 23.18 31.02
N THR A 81 -19.04 22.90 32.31
CA THR A 81 -20.19 22.77 33.23
C THR A 81 -21.06 24.03 33.14
N PRO A 82 -22.34 23.95 32.73
CA PRO A 82 -23.23 25.10 32.76
C PRO A 82 -23.40 25.58 34.20
N ALA A 83 -23.12 26.84 34.46
CA ALA A 83 -23.31 27.43 35.79
C ALA A 83 -24.81 27.49 36.09
N ARG A 84 -25.30 26.59 36.96
CA ARG A 84 -26.72 26.48 37.34
C ARG A 84 -27.14 27.66 38.22
N LEU A 85 -27.46 28.79 37.59
CA LEU A 85 -28.06 29.95 38.24
C LEU A 85 -29.53 29.65 38.56
N THR A 86 -29.84 29.49 39.84
CA THR A 86 -31.21 29.24 40.32
C THR A 86 -31.94 30.55 40.62
N ALA A 87 -32.86 30.95 39.73
CA ALA A 87 -33.92 31.91 40.01
C ALA A 87 -35.17 31.49 39.23
N PHE A 88 -36.31 31.37 39.91
CA PHE A 88 -37.57 30.97 39.26
C PHE A 88 -38.27 32.20 38.66
N ASP A 89 -38.30 32.35 37.34
CA ASP A 89 -39.32 33.16 36.67
C ASP A 89 -40.53 32.26 36.42
N SER A 90 -41.65 32.52 37.10
CA SER A 90 -42.84 31.66 37.11
C SER A 90 -43.76 31.82 35.90
N LYS A 91 -43.32 32.54 34.86
CA LYS A 91 -44.07 32.71 33.61
C LYS A 91 -44.04 31.43 32.78
N THR A 92 -45.23 30.96 32.44
CA THR A 92 -45.44 29.86 31.49
C THR A 92 -45.96 30.38 30.15
N ILE A 93 -45.55 29.72 29.07
CA ILE A 93 -45.87 30.01 27.68
C ILE A 93 -46.63 28.81 27.13
N GLN A 94 -47.79 29.01 26.51
CA GLN A 94 -48.47 27.94 25.77
C GLN A 94 -47.72 27.67 24.46
N VAL A 95 -47.48 26.39 24.15
CA VAL A 95 -46.66 25.97 23.02
C VAL A 95 -47.45 25.10 22.06
N ASP A 96 -47.97 25.72 21.00
CA ASP A 96 -48.70 25.06 19.91
C ASP A 96 -47.74 24.50 18.85
N LYS A 97 -46.58 25.16 18.63
CA LYS A 97 -45.54 24.73 17.70
C LYS A 97 -44.14 25.09 18.22
N ILE A 98 -43.21 24.15 18.12
CA ILE A 98 -41.77 24.44 18.21
C ILE A 98 -41.17 24.37 16.81
N GLU A 99 -40.41 25.40 16.42
CA GLU A 99 -39.77 25.52 15.12
C GLU A 99 -38.24 25.57 15.27
N VAL A 100 -37.56 24.58 14.70
CA VAL A 100 -36.09 24.46 14.75
C VAL A 100 -35.51 25.01 13.46
N ILE A 101 -34.75 26.11 13.56
CA ILE A 101 -34.13 26.80 12.42
C ILE A 101 -32.60 26.74 12.49
N GLY A 102 -31.92 26.77 11.35
CA GLY A 102 -30.45 26.74 11.30
C GLY A 102 -29.82 25.34 11.35
N SER A 103 -30.63 24.28 11.32
CA SER A 103 -30.19 22.93 10.96
C SER A 103 -29.94 22.85 9.46
N THR A 104 -28.81 22.29 9.04
CA THR A 104 -28.54 21.92 7.63
C THR A 104 -28.40 20.42 7.44
N ILE A 105 -28.04 19.67 8.50
CA ILE A 105 -27.86 18.21 8.46
C ILE A 105 -29.17 17.45 8.73
N PHE A 106 -29.97 17.92 9.69
CA PHE A 106 -31.16 17.20 10.15
C PHE A 106 -32.45 17.86 9.69
N SER A 107 -33.42 17.06 9.26
CA SER A 107 -34.74 17.53 8.83
C SER A 107 -35.66 17.81 10.03
N PRO A 108 -36.73 18.62 9.85
CA PRO A 108 -37.68 18.93 10.93
C PRO A 108 -38.30 17.70 11.58
N GLU A 109 -38.53 16.63 10.80
CA GLU A 109 -39.13 15.37 11.23
C GLU A 109 -38.21 14.61 12.21
N GLN A 110 -36.88 14.75 12.08
CA GLN A 110 -35.93 14.11 12.98
C GLN A 110 -35.94 14.74 14.39
N PHE A 111 -36.26 16.04 14.49
CA PHE A 111 -36.50 16.70 15.79
C PHE A 111 -37.89 16.40 16.37
N GLN A 112 -38.83 15.84 15.60
CA GLN A 112 -40.20 15.63 16.04
C GLN A 112 -40.29 14.70 17.28
N GLN A 113 -39.43 13.67 17.38
CA GLN A 113 -39.40 12.80 18.56
C GLN A 113 -39.00 13.53 19.85
N ILE A 114 -38.15 14.57 19.73
CA ILE A 114 -37.71 15.42 20.85
C ILE A 114 -38.80 16.44 21.19
N ILE A 115 -39.49 16.98 20.19
CA ILE A 115 -40.44 18.09 20.32
C ILE A 115 -41.84 17.64 20.77
N GLN A 116 -42.34 16.50 20.31
CA GLN A 116 -43.71 16.03 20.58
C GLN A 116 -44.11 15.99 22.07
N PRO A 117 -43.24 15.60 23.03
CA PRO A 117 -43.57 15.65 24.46
C PRO A 117 -43.87 17.05 25.01
N TYR A 118 -43.55 18.11 24.28
CA TYR A 118 -43.63 19.51 24.72
C TYR A 118 -44.76 20.31 24.06
N LEU A 119 -45.38 19.78 22.99
CA LEU A 119 -46.48 20.45 22.28
C LEU A 119 -47.80 20.36 23.06
N GLY A 120 -48.63 21.41 22.92
CA GLY A 120 -49.93 21.53 23.60
C GLY A 120 -49.82 21.76 25.11
N ARG A 121 -48.70 22.31 25.59
CA ARG A 121 -48.40 22.50 27.02
C ARG A 121 -48.00 23.93 27.35
N SER A 122 -48.34 24.35 28.57
CA SER A 122 -47.76 25.53 29.23
C SER A 122 -46.36 25.18 29.77
N LEU A 123 -45.31 25.78 29.22
CA LEU A 123 -43.91 25.53 29.60
C LEU A 123 -43.23 26.79 30.15
N THR A 124 -42.35 26.64 31.14
CA THR A 124 -41.48 27.72 31.61
C THR A 124 -40.32 27.99 30.66
N ILE A 125 -39.61 29.11 30.84
CA ILE A 125 -38.39 29.42 30.07
C ILE A 125 -37.33 28.33 30.29
N GLU A 126 -37.20 27.83 31.52
CA GLU A 126 -36.31 26.71 31.85
C GLU A 126 -36.67 25.43 31.08
N GLN A 127 -37.95 25.07 30.99
CA GLN A 127 -38.41 23.91 30.20
C GLN A 127 -38.17 24.10 28.69
N LEU A 128 -38.27 25.34 28.19
CA LEU A 128 -37.89 25.64 26.79
C LEU A 128 -36.38 25.59 26.56
N ARG A 129 -35.55 25.81 27.59
CA ARG A 129 -34.11 25.53 27.53
C ARG A 129 -33.83 24.03 27.56
N GLU A 130 -34.58 23.24 28.34
CA GLU A 130 -34.47 21.77 28.33
C GLU A 130 -34.69 21.20 26.91
N VAL A 131 -35.68 21.69 26.15
CA VAL A 131 -35.85 21.30 24.73
C VAL A 131 -34.64 21.67 23.86
N ALA A 132 -34.02 22.84 24.08
CA ALA A 132 -32.82 23.25 23.35
C ALA A 132 -31.57 22.43 23.76
N ASP A 133 -31.47 22.02 25.03
CA ASP A 133 -30.42 21.15 25.54
C ASP A 133 -30.61 19.69 25.05
N ASP A 134 -31.85 19.21 24.86
CA ASP A 134 -32.15 17.92 24.24
C ASP A 134 -31.83 17.91 22.73
N ILE A 135 -32.21 18.96 21.99
CA ILE A 135 -31.81 19.14 20.58
C ILE A 135 -30.27 19.22 20.48
N THR A 136 -29.62 19.94 21.38
CA THR A 136 -28.15 19.96 21.48
C THR A 136 -27.60 18.55 21.73
N THR A 137 -28.17 17.82 22.69
CA THR A 137 -27.76 16.46 23.05
C THR A 137 -27.93 15.47 21.89
N PHE A 138 -28.93 15.67 21.03
CA PHE A 138 -29.08 14.91 19.78
C PHE A 138 -27.92 15.18 18.82
N TYR A 139 -27.55 16.43 18.57
CA TYR A 139 -26.35 16.77 17.77
C TYR A 139 -25.06 16.19 18.38
N LEU A 140 -24.88 16.29 19.70
CA LEU A 140 -23.70 15.74 20.39
C LEU A 140 -23.59 14.23 20.21
N LYS A 141 -24.70 13.49 20.33
CA LYS A 141 -24.75 12.02 20.12
C LYS A 141 -24.42 11.59 18.69
N GLN A 142 -24.51 12.49 17.72
CA GLN A 142 -24.16 12.26 16.32
C GLN A 142 -22.76 12.81 15.94
N GLY A 143 -21.95 13.21 16.92
CA GLY A 143 -20.55 13.67 16.71
C GLY A 143 -20.38 15.17 16.43
N TYR A 144 -21.46 15.96 16.44
CA TYR A 144 -21.41 17.40 16.13
C TYR A 144 -21.09 18.26 17.37
N ILE A 145 -19.93 18.02 17.99
CA ILE A 145 -19.61 18.52 19.35
C ILE A 145 -19.58 20.05 19.50
N ASN A 146 -19.36 20.78 18.40
CA ASN A 146 -19.33 22.25 18.39
C ASN A 146 -20.72 22.90 18.21
N THR A 147 -21.74 22.12 17.86
CA THR A 147 -23.10 22.63 17.62
C THR A 147 -23.85 22.88 18.92
N ARG A 148 -24.64 23.96 18.99
CA ARG A 148 -25.55 24.26 20.11
C ARG A 148 -26.88 24.78 19.59
N ALA A 149 -27.99 24.28 20.10
CA ALA A 149 -29.30 24.91 19.93
C ALA A 149 -29.53 25.95 21.05
N ILE A 150 -30.12 27.08 20.69
CA ILE A 150 -30.45 28.17 21.62
C ILE A 150 -31.90 28.61 21.44
N LEU A 151 -32.57 28.91 22.55
CA LEU A 151 -33.85 29.61 22.55
C LEU A 151 -33.62 31.08 22.14
N LEU A 152 -34.37 31.56 21.15
CA LEU A 152 -34.27 32.97 20.72
C LEU A 152 -35.02 33.88 21.68
N ALA A 153 -34.28 34.72 22.40
CA ALA A 153 -34.82 35.70 23.36
C ALA A 153 -35.09 37.09 22.75
N ASP A 154 -34.67 37.31 21.50
CA ASP A 154 -34.84 38.56 20.74
C ASP A 154 -36.18 38.60 19.97
N GLN A 155 -36.73 37.45 19.61
CA GLN A 155 -38.12 37.35 19.21
C GLN A 155 -39.00 37.54 20.45
N THR A 156 -39.82 38.59 20.43
CA THR A 156 -41.07 38.57 21.19
C THR A 156 -41.78 37.28 20.84
N ILE A 157 -41.90 36.37 21.80
CA ILE A 157 -42.75 35.18 21.68
C ILE A 157 -44.10 35.69 21.16
N ASP A 158 -44.61 35.09 20.10
CA ASP A 158 -45.96 35.39 19.64
C ASP A 158 -46.90 34.66 20.61
N ILE A 159 -47.06 35.21 21.81
CA ILE A 159 -47.86 34.65 22.92
C ILE A 159 -49.33 34.49 22.47
N THR A 160 -49.71 35.26 21.47
CA THR A 160 -50.97 35.21 20.69
C THR A 160 -51.07 34.07 19.66
N LYS A 161 -50.01 33.29 19.40
CA LYS A 161 -49.97 32.19 18.41
C LYS A 161 -49.22 30.91 18.87
N GLY A 162 -48.61 30.91 20.05
CA GLY A 162 -48.00 29.72 20.66
C GLY A 162 -46.78 29.13 19.91
N ILE A 163 -46.09 29.92 19.08
CA ILE A 163 -44.91 29.46 18.32
C ILE A 163 -43.63 29.80 19.09
N VAL A 164 -42.78 28.79 19.31
CA VAL A 164 -41.46 28.91 19.94
C VAL A 164 -40.34 28.59 18.94
N THR A 165 -39.44 29.55 18.71
CA THR A 165 -38.32 29.40 17.77
C THR A 165 -37.03 28.99 18.50
N ILE A 166 -36.47 27.84 18.14
CA ILE A 166 -35.16 27.37 18.59
C ILE A 166 -34.18 27.48 17.41
N ARG A 167 -33.08 28.20 17.59
CA ARG A 167 -32.03 28.33 16.56
C ARG A 167 -30.87 27.39 16.87
N VAL A 168 -30.58 26.48 15.96
CA VAL A 168 -29.31 25.75 15.95
C VAL A 168 -28.21 26.66 15.43
N ILE A 169 -27.10 26.69 16.16
CA ILE A 169 -25.81 27.23 15.71
C ILE A 169 -24.93 26.01 15.40
N GLU A 170 -24.96 25.59 14.14
CA GLU A 170 -24.13 24.52 13.62
C GLU A 170 -22.65 24.95 13.63
N GLY A 171 -21.82 24.22 14.39
CA GLY A 171 -20.47 24.64 14.75
C GLY A 171 -19.40 24.21 13.75
N GLY A 172 -18.26 24.93 13.72
CA GLY A 172 -17.16 24.69 12.77
C GLY A 172 -15.76 24.78 13.39
N ILE A 173 -14.74 24.66 12.53
CA ILE A 173 -13.32 24.88 12.89
C ILE A 173 -12.85 26.23 12.31
N GLU A 174 -12.37 27.11 13.18
CA GLU A 174 -11.95 28.47 12.84
C GLU A 174 -10.59 28.51 12.13
N LYS A 175 -9.66 27.68 12.60
CA LYS A 175 -8.32 27.50 12.06
C LYS A 175 -7.71 26.19 12.54
N ILE A 176 -6.71 25.71 11.79
CA ILE A 176 -5.91 24.52 12.11
C ILE A 176 -4.46 24.95 12.34
N GLU A 177 -4.04 24.89 13.60
CA GLU A 177 -2.66 25.11 14.04
C GLU A 177 -1.90 23.78 14.03
N VAL A 178 -0.65 23.81 13.58
CA VAL A 178 0.20 22.61 13.44
C VAL A 178 1.49 22.85 14.22
N GLU A 179 1.78 21.98 15.18
CA GLU A 179 2.92 22.04 16.11
C GLU A 179 3.84 20.82 15.86
N GLY A 180 5.16 20.98 16.03
CA GLY A 180 6.14 19.86 16.04
C GLY A 180 6.86 19.54 14.72
N THR A 181 6.42 20.09 13.59
CA THR A 181 7.13 20.00 12.29
C THR A 181 8.54 20.62 12.35
N ARG A 182 9.52 19.96 11.73
CA ARG A 182 10.94 20.39 11.63
C ARG A 182 11.40 20.62 10.19
N ARG A 183 11.00 19.74 9.26
CA ARG A 183 11.31 19.77 7.82
C ARG A 183 10.06 19.62 6.95
N LEU A 184 9.02 18.96 7.45
CA LEU A 184 7.75 18.78 6.74
C LEU A 184 6.95 20.08 6.81
N ASN A 185 6.58 20.61 5.65
CA ASN A 185 5.81 21.83 5.51
C ASN A 185 4.48 21.72 6.29
N PRO A 186 4.17 22.62 7.26
CA PRO A 186 2.93 22.56 8.03
C PRO A 186 1.64 22.50 7.18
N ASN A 187 1.68 23.04 5.96
CA ASN A 187 0.55 22.95 5.02
C ASN A 187 0.28 21.52 4.52
N TYR A 188 1.28 20.63 4.52
CA TYR A 188 1.12 19.22 4.15
C TYR A 188 0.11 18.51 5.05
N ILE A 189 0.28 18.69 6.37
CA ILE A 189 -0.58 18.15 7.42
C ILE A 189 -1.90 18.93 7.47
N ARG A 190 -1.83 20.26 7.56
CA ARG A 190 -3.02 21.15 7.67
C ARG A 190 -4.05 20.85 6.59
N SER A 191 -3.64 20.76 5.33
CA SER A 191 -4.55 20.56 4.20
C SER A 191 -5.17 19.16 4.17
N ARG A 192 -4.49 18.14 4.71
CA ARG A 192 -5.02 16.77 4.86
C ARG A 192 -6.04 16.70 6.01
N VAL A 193 -5.69 17.26 7.17
CA VAL A 193 -6.61 17.38 8.33
C VAL A 193 -7.87 18.14 7.94
N GLN A 194 -7.75 19.20 7.13
CA GLN A 194 -8.87 20.03 6.69
C GLN A 194 -9.94 19.27 5.89
N LEU A 195 -9.62 18.11 5.29
CA LEU A 195 -10.62 17.23 4.66
C LEU A 195 -11.66 16.67 5.64
N GLY A 196 -11.33 16.63 6.94
CA GLY A 196 -12.19 16.17 8.03
C GLY A 196 -12.76 17.30 8.89
N THR A 197 -12.53 18.57 8.51
CA THR A 197 -13.06 19.74 9.24
C THR A 197 -14.16 20.44 8.44
N GLY A 198 -15.21 19.69 8.10
CA GLY A 198 -16.43 20.22 7.48
C GLY A 198 -17.16 21.23 8.38
N THR A 199 -18.21 21.86 7.84
CA THR A 199 -19.14 22.69 8.61
C THR A 199 -20.58 22.26 8.26
N PRO A 200 -21.38 21.79 9.24
CA PRO A 200 -21.00 21.55 10.63
C PRO A 200 -19.87 20.53 10.83
N PHE A 201 -19.08 20.74 11.88
CA PHE A 201 -17.94 19.92 12.24
C PHE A 201 -18.38 18.62 12.92
N ASN A 202 -17.97 17.48 12.38
CA ASN A 202 -18.16 16.14 12.95
C ASN A 202 -16.82 15.56 13.43
N THR A 203 -16.81 14.90 14.60
CA THR A 203 -15.59 14.27 15.13
C THR A 203 -15.14 13.06 14.30
N THR A 204 -16.07 12.26 13.79
CA THR A 204 -15.79 11.03 13.02
C THR A 204 -14.99 11.32 11.74
N ASP A 205 -15.33 12.41 11.06
CA ASP A 205 -14.62 12.83 9.84
C ASP A 205 -13.18 13.26 10.14
N LEU A 206 -12.97 13.99 11.23
CA LEU A 206 -11.64 14.36 11.71
C LEU A 206 -10.83 13.13 12.16
N GLU A 207 -11.42 12.25 12.97
CA GLU A 207 -10.77 11.01 13.44
C GLU A 207 -10.33 10.13 12.26
N ASN A 208 -11.15 10.02 11.21
CA ASN A 208 -10.78 9.31 9.98
C ASN A 208 -9.59 9.95 9.26
N GLN A 209 -9.51 11.28 9.16
CA GLN A 209 -8.33 11.94 8.57
C GLN A 209 -7.07 11.82 9.44
N LEU A 210 -7.21 11.88 10.76
CA LEU A 210 -6.09 11.68 11.69
C LEU A 210 -5.56 10.24 11.62
N ARG A 211 -6.45 9.24 11.55
CA ARG A 211 -6.08 7.84 11.30
C ARG A 211 -5.38 7.67 9.95
N LEU A 212 -5.86 8.31 8.89
CA LEU A 212 -5.20 8.31 7.56
C LEU A 212 -3.83 9.00 7.56
N LEU A 213 -3.61 9.99 8.43
CA LEU A 213 -2.31 10.66 8.61
C LEU A 213 -1.35 9.83 9.47
N ARG A 214 -1.84 9.09 10.46
CA ARG A 214 -1.02 8.15 11.26
C ARG A 214 -0.50 6.97 10.44
N LEU A 215 -1.07 6.71 9.27
CA LEU A 215 -0.58 5.75 8.27
C LEU A 215 0.44 6.36 7.27
N ASP A 216 0.85 7.62 7.42
CA ASP A 216 1.92 8.20 6.60
C ASP A 216 3.30 7.95 7.26
N PRO A 217 4.24 7.22 6.61
CA PRO A 217 5.54 6.90 7.18
C PRO A 217 6.45 8.11 7.45
N LYS A 218 6.07 9.32 7.02
CA LYS A 218 6.75 10.58 7.38
C LYS A 218 6.51 11.01 8.82
N LEU A 219 5.46 10.48 9.46
CA LEU A 219 5.05 10.80 10.83
C LEU A 219 5.27 9.59 11.73
N ASP A 220 5.91 9.83 12.87
CA ASP A 220 6.06 8.85 13.94
C ASP A 220 4.79 8.82 14.80
N SER A 221 4.32 10.00 15.23
CA SER A 221 3.07 10.19 15.96
C SER A 221 2.31 11.45 15.51
N ILE A 222 1.00 11.43 15.73
CA ILE A 222 0.09 12.55 15.51
C ILE A 222 -0.96 12.61 16.63
N GLU A 223 -1.15 13.79 17.21
CA GLU A 223 -2.19 14.07 18.22
C GLU A 223 -3.05 15.26 17.77
N ALA A 224 -4.30 15.31 18.24
CA ALA A 224 -5.20 16.43 17.96
C ALA A 224 -5.96 16.87 19.22
N SER A 225 -6.08 18.18 19.42
CA SER A 225 -6.84 18.77 20.52
C SER A 225 -7.64 19.99 20.05
N LEU A 226 -8.79 20.23 20.69
CA LEU A 226 -9.68 21.35 20.39
C LEU A 226 -9.61 22.41 21.49
N ARG A 227 -9.41 23.66 21.11
CA ARG A 227 -9.53 24.83 21.99
C ARG A 227 -10.73 25.69 21.55
N LYS A 228 -11.34 26.41 22.49
CA LYS A 228 -12.44 27.34 22.21
C LYS A 228 -11.98 28.44 21.22
N GLY A 229 -12.77 28.67 20.17
CA GLY A 229 -12.51 29.73 19.18
C GLY A 229 -12.96 31.12 19.65
N THR A 230 -12.82 32.10 18.77
CA THR A 230 -13.18 33.51 18.99
C THR A 230 -14.68 33.78 18.85
N LYS A 231 -15.40 32.92 18.09
CA LYS A 231 -16.85 33.04 17.82
C LYS A 231 -17.65 31.91 18.47
N VAL A 232 -18.95 32.15 18.70
CA VAL A 232 -19.88 31.10 19.15
C VAL A 232 -19.95 29.98 18.10
N GLY A 233 -19.93 28.73 18.56
CA GLY A 233 -19.91 27.54 17.69
C GLY A 233 -18.59 27.27 16.98
N GLN A 234 -17.53 28.06 17.20
CA GLN A 234 -16.24 27.89 16.53
C GLN A 234 -15.17 27.37 17.49
N SER A 235 -14.28 26.50 16.98
CA SER A 235 -13.15 25.96 17.73
C SER A 235 -11.86 26.00 16.92
N ILE A 236 -10.74 26.11 17.62
CA ILE A 236 -9.38 26.05 17.07
C ILE A 236 -8.91 24.61 17.20
N LEU A 237 -8.55 23.99 16.08
CA LEU A 237 -7.96 22.65 16.06
C LEU A 237 -6.44 22.77 16.12
N ILE A 238 -5.81 22.03 17.01
CA ILE A 238 -4.35 22.00 17.19
C ILE A 238 -3.88 20.58 16.96
N VAL A 239 -3.02 20.42 15.97
CA VAL A 239 -2.47 19.14 15.54
C VAL A 239 -0.98 19.11 15.87
N ARG A 240 -0.57 18.15 16.70
CA ARG A 240 0.83 17.93 17.04
C ARG A 240 1.34 16.75 16.25
N VAL A 241 2.57 16.86 15.76
CA VAL A 241 3.25 15.75 15.07
C VAL A 241 4.66 15.56 15.58
N VAL A 242 5.12 14.32 15.53
CA VAL A 242 6.54 13.98 15.55
C VAL A 242 6.91 13.46 14.16
N GLU A 243 7.89 14.10 13.50
CA GLU A 243 8.45 13.58 12.25
C GLU A 243 9.29 12.33 12.51
N ALA A 244 9.03 11.27 11.76
CA ALA A 244 9.85 10.07 11.70
C ALA A 244 11.26 10.36 11.16
N ASN A 245 12.17 9.38 11.30
CA ASN A 245 13.43 9.37 10.57
C ASN A 245 13.12 9.36 9.05
N PRO A 246 13.60 10.35 8.26
CA PRO A 246 13.35 10.36 6.82
C PRO A 246 14.15 9.32 6.04
N PHE A 247 15.29 8.88 6.57
CA PHE A 247 16.16 7.95 5.89
C PHE A 247 15.77 6.53 6.25
N GLU A 248 15.53 5.71 5.24
CA GLU A 248 15.38 4.26 5.38
C GLU A 248 16.42 3.60 4.46
N GLY A 249 17.15 2.63 4.99
CA GLY A 249 18.13 1.86 4.23
C GLY A 249 17.89 0.35 4.35
N SER A 250 18.21 -0.41 3.30
CA SER A 250 18.41 -1.84 3.47
C SER A 250 19.45 -2.41 2.51
N VAL A 251 20.21 -3.39 3.02
CA VAL A 251 21.16 -4.19 2.25
C VAL A 251 20.76 -5.65 2.36
N GLY A 252 20.86 -6.41 1.28
CA GLY A 252 20.53 -7.83 1.33
C GLY A 252 21.11 -8.66 0.20
N VAL A 253 21.10 -9.97 0.38
CA VAL A 253 21.54 -10.97 -0.61
C VAL A 253 20.43 -12.01 -0.76
N ASP A 254 20.06 -12.33 -2.00
CA ASP A 254 19.08 -13.36 -2.32
C ASP A 254 19.51 -14.17 -3.54
N ASN A 255 18.87 -15.31 -3.82
CA ASN A 255 19.05 -16.05 -5.08
C ASN A 255 17.87 -15.88 -6.05
N TYR A 256 17.28 -14.69 -6.09
CA TYR A 256 16.12 -14.37 -6.94
C TYR A 256 16.54 -13.71 -8.28
N SER A 257 17.67 -14.11 -8.86
CA SER A 257 18.07 -13.76 -10.23
C SER A 257 18.07 -15.01 -11.12
N PRO A 258 17.76 -14.92 -12.44
CA PRO A 258 17.91 -16.04 -13.36
C PRO A 258 19.36 -16.56 -13.35
N PRO A 259 19.60 -17.87 -13.17
CA PRO A 259 20.96 -18.39 -13.06
C PRO A 259 21.88 -18.06 -14.25
N SER A 260 21.31 -17.85 -15.45
CA SER A 260 22.03 -17.52 -16.69
C SER A 260 22.85 -16.23 -16.61
N ILE A 261 22.42 -15.30 -15.75
CA ILE A 261 23.03 -13.99 -15.48
C ILE A 261 23.56 -13.90 -14.04
N GLY A 262 23.79 -15.06 -13.40
CA GLY A 262 24.13 -15.24 -11.99
C GLY A 262 22.88 -15.30 -11.10
N SER A 263 22.74 -16.40 -10.37
CA SER A 263 21.58 -16.71 -9.50
C SER A 263 21.51 -15.83 -8.26
N GLU A 264 22.63 -15.63 -7.58
CA GLU A 264 22.74 -14.86 -6.35
C GLU A 264 22.93 -13.38 -6.69
N ARG A 265 22.14 -12.49 -6.08
CA ARG A 265 22.23 -11.04 -6.26
C ARG A 265 22.36 -10.32 -4.90
N MET A 266 23.26 -9.35 -4.85
CA MET A 266 23.31 -8.34 -3.79
C MET A 266 22.34 -7.20 -4.13
N SER A 267 21.74 -6.60 -3.11
CA SER A 267 20.81 -5.48 -3.22
C SER A 267 21.15 -4.40 -2.20
N PHE A 268 21.09 -3.14 -2.65
CA PHE A 268 21.27 -1.94 -1.84
C PHE A 268 20.10 -1.01 -2.14
N ASN A 269 19.32 -0.67 -1.12
CA ASN A 269 18.09 0.11 -1.25
C ASN A 269 18.20 1.31 -0.30
N VAL A 270 17.91 2.52 -0.80
CA VAL A 270 17.91 3.76 -0.02
C VAL A 270 16.65 4.55 -0.36
N ARG A 271 15.91 5.00 0.65
CA ARG A 271 14.75 5.88 0.53
C ARG A 271 14.94 7.10 1.43
N HIS A 272 14.62 8.29 0.92
CA HIS A 272 14.56 9.51 1.72
C HIS A 272 13.19 10.16 1.60
N LEU A 273 12.42 10.08 2.70
CA LEU A 273 11.11 10.69 2.86
C LEU A 273 11.23 12.20 3.13
N ASN A 274 10.39 12.98 2.46
CA ASN A 274 10.30 14.42 2.57
C ASN A 274 11.63 15.13 2.24
N LEU A 275 12.08 15.06 0.98
CA LEU A 275 13.33 15.68 0.51
C LEU A 275 13.19 17.20 0.30
N THR A 276 12.14 17.67 -0.37
CA THR A 276 11.90 19.12 -0.60
C THR A 276 11.14 19.81 0.52
N GLY A 277 10.70 19.06 1.53
CA GLY A 277 9.83 19.55 2.60
C GLY A 277 8.33 19.44 2.29
N ASN A 278 7.93 18.96 1.11
CA ASN A 278 6.53 18.92 0.67
C ASN A 278 5.91 17.51 0.73
N GLY A 279 6.54 16.59 1.47
CA GLY A 279 6.13 15.18 1.59
C GLY A 279 6.39 14.34 0.34
N ASP A 280 7.23 14.83 -0.56
CA ASP A 280 7.86 14.10 -1.64
C ASP A 280 8.83 13.01 -1.15
N GLU A 281 9.22 12.09 -2.02
CA GLU A 281 10.07 10.95 -1.70
C GLU A 281 11.01 10.66 -2.87
N ILE A 282 12.29 10.40 -2.56
CA ILE A 282 13.25 9.84 -3.52
C ILE A 282 13.65 8.43 -3.06
N SER A 283 13.81 7.52 -4.02
CA SER A 283 14.29 6.16 -3.80
C SER A 283 15.34 5.77 -4.83
N PHE A 284 16.30 4.95 -4.39
CA PHE A 284 17.32 4.34 -5.22
C PHE A 284 17.46 2.87 -4.83
N THR A 285 17.58 2.00 -5.83
CA THR A 285 17.85 0.57 -5.65
C THR A 285 18.93 0.15 -6.64
N TYR A 286 20.01 -0.40 -6.13
CA TYR A 286 21.04 -1.08 -6.92
C TYR A 286 20.97 -2.58 -6.65
N ARG A 287 20.93 -3.39 -7.71
CA ARG A 287 21.05 -4.85 -7.64
C ARG A 287 22.18 -5.32 -8.55
N ARG A 288 23.04 -6.20 -8.05
CA ARG A 288 24.11 -6.83 -8.84
C ARG A 288 24.24 -8.32 -8.51
N SER A 289 24.24 -9.14 -9.53
CA SER A 289 24.58 -10.58 -9.43
C SER A 289 26.01 -10.81 -8.93
N THR A 290 26.26 -11.90 -8.21
CA THR A 290 27.60 -12.30 -7.74
C THR A 290 28.58 -12.55 -8.90
N THR A 291 28.10 -13.10 -10.01
CA THR A 291 28.88 -13.32 -11.24
C THR A 291 29.19 -12.03 -12.01
N GLY A 292 28.46 -10.94 -11.73
CA GLY A 292 28.49 -9.70 -12.51
C GLY A 292 27.59 -9.67 -13.75
N GLY A 293 26.97 -10.80 -14.12
CA GLY A 293 26.09 -10.95 -15.29
C GLY A 293 24.75 -10.19 -15.26
N SER A 294 24.39 -9.55 -14.16
CA SER A 294 23.28 -8.61 -14.06
C SER A 294 23.63 -7.45 -13.15
N ASN A 295 23.32 -6.23 -13.61
CA ASN A 295 23.48 -4.95 -12.93
C ASN A 295 22.26 -4.07 -13.21
N ILE A 296 21.46 -3.77 -12.18
CA ILE A 296 20.21 -3.01 -12.31
C ILE A 296 20.25 -1.82 -11.37
N PHE A 297 20.05 -0.62 -11.91
CA PHE A 297 19.85 0.62 -11.18
C PHE A 297 18.39 1.06 -11.36
N ASP A 298 17.64 1.25 -10.28
CA ASP A 298 16.24 1.65 -10.29
C ASP A 298 16.09 2.92 -9.41
N PHE A 299 15.66 4.02 -10.03
CA PHE A 299 15.52 5.34 -9.41
C PHE A 299 14.05 5.75 -9.43
N GLY A 300 13.50 6.13 -8.28
CA GLY A 300 12.13 6.63 -8.14
C GLY A 300 12.07 8.02 -7.50
N TYR A 301 11.17 8.86 -7.99
CA TYR A 301 10.77 10.11 -7.35
C TYR A 301 9.25 10.25 -7.32
N ARG A 302 8.68 10.44 -6.13
CA ARG A 302 7.24 10.41 -5.87
C ARG A 302 6.81 11.72 -5.19
N PHE A 303 6.02 12.52 -5.88
CA PHE A 303 5.59 13.85 -5.45
C PHE A 303 4.06 13.91 -5.18
N PRO A 304 3.61 14.28 -3.97
CA PRO A 304 2.19 14.40 -3.65
C PRO A 304 1.61 15.73 -4.14
N LEU A 305 0.71 15.66 -5.12
CA LEU A 305 0.12 16.82 -5.79
C LEU A 305 -1.05 17.46 -5.03
N ASN A 306 -1.75 16.72 -4.16
CA ASN A 306 -2.94 17.23 -3.47
C ASN A 306 -3.21 16.57 -2.09
N PRO A 307 -4.12 17.12 -1.27
CA PRO A 307 -4.42 16.59 0.07
C PRO A 307 -5.16 15.25 0.06
N ARG A 308 -5.85 14.87 -1.04
CA ARG A 308 -6.47 13.54 -1.22
C ARG A 308 -5.44 12.47 -1.61
N ASN A 309 -4.16 12.74 -1.37
CA ASN A 309 -3.02 11.87 -1.64
C ASN A 309 -2.90 11.41 -3.10
N GLY A 310 -3.28 12.27 -4.05
CA GLY A 310 -2.87 12.09 -5.44
C GLY A 310 -1.37 12.31 -5.60
N THR A 311 -0.68 11.40 -6.28
CA THR A 311 0.78 11.40 -6.46
C THR A 311 1.14 11.42 -7.95
N LEU A 312 2.19 12.18 -8.28
CA LEU A 312 2.97 11.99 -9.50
C LEU A 312 4.19 11.14 -9.14
N GLU A 313 4.43 10.09 -9.92
CA GLU A 313 5.55 9.18 -9.78
C GLU A 313 6.37 9.22 -11.08
N LEU A 314 7.66 9.49 -10.94
CA LEU A 314 8.66 9.39 -12.00
C LEU A 314 9.60 8.25 -11.64
N ARG A 315 9.92 7.38 -12.60
CA ARG A 315 10.83 6.26 -12.39
C ARG A 315 11.70 6.03 -13.62
N THR A 316 12.95 5.63 -13.39
CA THR A 316 13.81 5.08 -14.43
C THR A 316 14.54 3.84 -13.95
N VAL A 317 14.73 2.87 -14.85
CA VAL A 317 15.50 1.65 -14.59
C VAL A 317 16.51 1.47 -15.70
N ILE A 318 17.78 1.30 -15.34
CA ILE A 318 18.87 0.95 -16.24
C ILE A 318 19.29 -0.47 -15.90
N ASP A 319 19.12 -1.39 -16.84
CA ASP A 319 19.47 -2.82 -16.74
C ASP A 319 20.61 -3.11 -17.73
N ARG A 320 21.67 -3.75 -17.25
CA ARG A 320 22.85 -4.16 -18.04
C ARG A 320 23.20 -5.60 -17.62
N ASN A 321 23.06 -6.53 -18.55
CA ASN A 321 23.23 -7.95 -18.31
C ASN A 321 24.13 -8.65 -19.36
N ARG A 322 24.75 -9.75 -18.94
CA ARG A 322 25.67 -10.61 -19.70
C ARG A 322 25.46 -12.06 -19.28
N VAL A 323 25.38 -12.98 -20.22
CA VAL A 323 25.27 -14.42 -19.93
C VAL A 323 26.59 -14.92 -19.34
N THR A 324 26.61 -15.20 -18.04
CA THR A 324 27.79 -15.68 -17.30
C THR A 324 27.82 -17.19 -17.09
N GLN A 325 26.75 -17.89 -17.47
CA GLN A 325 26.57 -19.31 -17.16
C GLN A 325 27.08 -20.23 -18.29
N ALA A 326 27.78 -21.30 -17.91
CA ALA A 326 28.39 -22.25 -18.84
C ALA A 326 27.35 -23.20 -19.46
N PRO A 327 27.57 -23.68 -20.70
CA PRO A 327 28.68 -23.35 -21.61
C PRO A 327 28.47 -22.05 -22.43
N PHE A 328 27.41 -21.27 -22.19
CA PHE A 328 27.00 -20.17 -23.07
C PHE A 328 27.73 -18.85 -22.82
N ASN A 329 28.42 -18.73 -21.70
CA ASN A 329 29.36 -17.64 -21.40
C ASN A 329 30.49 -17.49 -22.44
N VAL A 330 30.77 -18.50 -23.27
CA VAL A 330 31.76 -18.40 -24.37
C VAL A 330 31.28 -17.57 -25.56
N PHE A 331 29.98 -17.26 -25.63
CA PHE A 331 29.38 -16.46 -26.70
C PHE A 331 29.32 -14.96 -26.38
N ASP A 332 29.66 -14.58 -25.14
CA ASP A 332 29.60 -13.20 -24.60
C ASP A 332 28.31 -12.44 -24.98
N ILE A 333 27.16 -13.11 -24.76
CA ILE A 333 25.84 -12.54 -25.04
C ILE A 333 25.53 -11.45 -24.01
N GLU A 334 25.29 -10.22 -24.47
CA GLU A 334 24.92 -9.08 -23.63
C GLU A 334 23.52 -8.54 -23.95
N GLY A 335 22.93 -7.86 -22.98
CA GLY A 335 21.64 -7.20 -23.09
C GLY A 335 21.61 -5.92 -22.27
N GLU A 336 21.15 -4.83 -22.88
CA GLU A 336 21.04 -3.51 -22.27
C GLU A 336 19.60 -3.01 -22.39
N SER A 337 19.04 -2.39 -21.36
CA SER A 337 17.71 -1.79 -21.43
C SER A 337 17.53 -0.61 -20.50
N GLU A 338 16.82 0.41 -20.98
CA GLU A 338 16.49 1.61 -20.21
C GLU A 338 14.98 1.85 -20.23
N LEU A 339 14.39 1.95 -19.04
CA LEU A 339 12.98 2.26 -18.81
C LEU A 339 12.86 3.69 -18.29
N TYR A 340 11.89 4.43 -18.79
CA TYR A 340 11.44 5.72 -18.28
C TYR A 340 9.92 5.69 -18.11
N GLU A 341 9.43 5.98 -16.93
CA GLU A 341 8.02 5.81 -16.54
C GLU A 341 7.51 7.04 -15.78
N ILE A 342 6.32 7.51 -16.17
CA ILE A 342 5.56 8.57 -15.50
C ILE A 342 4.16 8.05 -15.18
N ARG A 343 3.76 8.07 -13.90
CA ARG A 343 2.45 7.60 -13.40
C ARG A 343 1.82 8.69 -12.54
N PHE A 344 0.59 9.07 -12.86
CA PHE A 344 -0.27 9.84 -11.96
C PHE A 344 -1.27 8.90 -11.30
N ARG A 345 -1.27 8.83 -9.97
CA ARG A 345 -2.19 8.02 -9.15
C ARG A 345 -3.09 8.94 -8.34
N GLN A 346 -4.39 8.64 -8.28
CA GLN A 346 -5.37 9.38 -7.48
C GLN A 346 -6.32 8.42 -6.74
N PRO A 347 -6.25 8.37 -5.40
CA PRO A 347 -7.31 7.84 -4.57
C PRO A 347 -8.61 8.62 -4.80
N LEU A 348 -9.68 7.94 -5.19
CA LEU A 348 -11.02 8.51 -5.37
C LEU A 348 -11.89 8.30 -4.13
N TYR A 349 -11.70 7.17 -3.45
CA TYR A 349 -12.27 6.87 -2.14
C TYR A 349 -11.14 6.41 -1.21
N ARG A 350 -11.10 6.93 0.03
CA ARG A 350 -10.04 6.62 0.99
C ARG A 350 -10.52 6.75 2.42
N THR A 351 -10.42 5.67 3.19
CA THR A 351 -10.66 5.56 4.62
C THR A 351 -9.56 4.67 5.24
N PRO A 352 -9.44 4.57 6.58
CA PRO A 352 -8.46 3.65 7.18
C PRO A 352 -8.67 2.18 6.78
N ARG A 353 -9.90 1.77 6.43
CA ARG A 353 -10.25 0.39 6.07
C ARG A 353 -10.35 0.13 4.58
N GLU A 354 -10.73 1.12 3.76
CA GLU A 354 -10.92 0.94 2.31
C GLU A 354 -10.30 2.07 1.49
N GLU A 355 -9.56 1.73 0.43
CA GLU A 355 -9.03 2.67 -0.56
C GLU A 355 -9.36 2.18 -1.99
N PHE A 356 -9.90 3.06 -2.83
CA PHE A 356 -10.04 2.86 -4.27
C PHE A 356 -9.28 3.96 -5.01
N ALA A 357 -8.33 3.57 -5.86
CA ALA A 357 -7.49 4.49 -6.62
C ALA A 357 -7.47 4.14 -8.11
N LEU A 358 -7.38 5.17 -8.94
CA LEU A 358 -7.06 5.04 -10.35
C LEU A 358 -5.64 5.56 -10.59
N SER A 359 -4.90 4.93 -11.50
CA SER A 359 -3.68 5.51 -12.05
C SER A 359 -3.74 5.59 -13.58
N LEU A 360 -3.17 6.64 -14.14
CA LEU A 360 -2.84 6.73 -15.57
C LEU A 360 -1.34 6.98 -15.68
N GLY A 361 -0.65 6.23 -16.53
CA GLY A 361 0.77 6.39 -16.76
C GLY A 361 1.19 6.11 -18.20
N PHE A 362 2.42 6.48 -18.48
CA PHE A 362 3.12 6.18 -19.73
C PHE A 362 4.50 5.64 -19.38
N SER A 363 4.95 4.61 -20.09
CA SER A 363 6.34 4.15 -20.03
C SER A 363 6.92 3.99 -21.42
N TYR A 364 8.09 4.57 -21.62
CA TYR A 364 9.00 4.27 -22.72
C TYR A 364 10.06 3.30 -22.20
N ARG A 365 10.28 2.19 -22.89
CA ARG A 365 11.44 1.31 -22.69
C ARG A 365 12.18 1.20 -24.01
N ASP A 366 13.49 1.33 -23.96
CA ASP A 366 14.38 0.90 -25.02
C ASP A 366 15.26 -0.27 -24.55
N GLY A 367 15.87 -0.99 -25.47
CA GLY A 367 16.84 -2.01 -25.12
C GLY A 367 17.34 -2.80 -26.33
N GLN A 368 18.58 -3.27 -26.24
CA GLN A 368 19.31 -3.91 -27.32
C GLN A 368 20.03 -5.16 -26.82
N THR A 369 20.28 -6.11 -27.72
CA THR A 369 21.01 -7.35 -27.43
C THR A 369 22.18 -7.55 -28.39
N PHE A 370 23.25 -8.17 -27.89
CA PHE A 370 24.55 -8.25 -28.55
C PHE A 370 25.16 -9.65 -28.42
N LEU A 371 26.09 -9.98 -29.32
CA LEU A 371 26.86 -11.24 -29.34
C LEU A 371 28.35 -10.89 -29.43
N GLY A 372 29.01 -10.75 -28.28
CA GLY A 372 30.22 -9.91 -28.19
C GLY A 372 29.87 -8.44 -28.48
N ASP A 373 30.76 -7.71 -29.15
CA ASP A 373 30.53 -6.30 -29.51
C ASP A 373 29.50 -6.08 -30.65
N GLU A 374 29.01 -7.15 -31.31
CA GLU A 374 28.13 -7.06 -32.49
C GLU A 374 26.63 -7.10 -32.09
N PRO A 375 25.80 -6.12 -32.50
CA PRO A 375 24.36 -6.13 -32.21
C PRO A 375 23.62 -7.27 -32.92
N LEU A 376 22.77 -8.02 -32.20
CA LEU A 376 22.07 -9.19 -32.73
C LEU A 376 20.71 -9.44 -32.06
N GLY A 377 19.66 -9.52 -32.86
CA GLY A 377 18.33 -9.89 -32.40
C GLY A 377 18.17 -11.38 -32.13
N PHE A 378 17.84 -11.75 -30.88
CA PHE A 378 17.55 -13.12 -30.49
C PHE A 378 16.04 -13.43 -30.53
N GLY A 379 15.65 -14.37 -31.40
CA GLY A 379 14.25 -14.83 -31.53
C GLY A 379 13.39 -13.94 -32.45
N PHE A 380 12.07 -14.07 -32.35
CA PHE A 380 11.14 -13.24 -33.12
C PHE A 380 10.63 -12.06 -32.28
N GLY A 381 10.87 -10.84 -32.75
CA GLY A 381 10.41 -9.61 -32.11
C GLY A 381 11.37 -8.43 -32.23
N PRO A 382 12.66 -8.58 -31.85
CA PRO A 382 13.67 -7.54 -32.03
C PRO A 382 13.90 -7.17 -33.50
N ASP A 383 14.46 -5.98 -33.74
CA ASP A 383 14.86 -5.54 -35.08
C ASP A 383 16.16 -6.24 -35.57
N GLN A 384 16.63 -5.87 -36.76
CA GLN A 384 17.84 -6.46 -37.36
C GLN A 384 19.13 -6.18 -36.56
N ASN A 385 19.13 -5.15 -35.70
CA ASN A 385 20.23 -4.78 -34.82
C ASN A 385 19.99 -5.28 -33.37
N GLY A 386 18.96 -6.10 -33.15
CA GLY A 386 18.58 -6.59 -31.83
C GLY A 386 17.94 -5.57 -30.89
N SER A 387 17.47 -4.44 -31.41
CA SER A 387 16.74 -3.43 -30.63
C SER A 387 15.28 -3.83 -30.40
N THR A 388 14.72 -3.43 -29.26
CA THR A 388 13.32 -3.63 -28.86
C THR A 388 12.81 -2.42 -28.07
N THR A 389 12.21 -1.48 -28.80
CA THR A 389 11.69 -0.22 -28.28
C THR A 389 10.18 -0.32 -28.04
N LEU A 390 9.69 0.18 -26.91
CA LEU A 390 8.32 0.02 -26.43
C LEU A 390 7.76 1.31 -25.82
N SER A 391 6.72 1.87 -26.44
CA SER A 391 5.90 2.94 -25.87
C SER A 391 4.58 2.34 -25.36
N VAL A 392 4.25 2.52 -24.08
CA VAL A 392 3.09 1.86 -23.45
C VAL A 392 2.30 2.83 -22.58
N ILE A 393 1.01 3.01 -22.88
CA ILE A 393 0.04 3.68 -22.01
C ILE A 393 -0.50 2.65 -21.01
N LYS A 394 -0.57 3.03 -19.73
CA LYS A 394 -1.00 2.17 -18.61
C LYS A 394 -2.17 2.81 -17.89
N PHE A 395 -3.31 2.14 -17.84
CA PHE A 395 -4.46 2.55 -17.02
C PHE A 395 -4.73 1.48 -15.95
N GLU A 396 -4.72 1.89 -14.68
CA GLU A 396 -4.66 1.00 -13.55
C GLU A 396 -5.79 1.31 -12.56
N GLN A 397 -6.39 0.26 -12.00
CA GLN A 397 -7.42 0.32 -10.96
C GLN A 397 -6.92 -0.49 -9.78
N GLU A 398 -6.85 0.12 -8.59
CA GLU A 398 -6.45 -0.53 -7.34
C GLU A 398 -7.60 -0.42 -6.33
N TYR A 399 -7.94 -1.52 -5.68
CA TYR A 399 -8.87 -1.55 -4.56
C TYR A 399 -8.25 -2.32 -3.39
N LEU A 400 -8.26 -1.69 -2.21
CA LEU A 400 -7.81 -2.26 -0.95
C LEU A 400 -8.98 -2.26 0.04
N ARG A 401 -9.17 -3.37 0.74
CA ARG A 401 -10.19 -3.52 1.78
C ARG A 401 -9.65 -4.29 2.98
N ARG A 402 -9.74 -3.70 4.17
CA ARG A 402 -9.38 -4.31 5.46
C ARG A 402 -10.65 -4.60 6.25
N ASP A 403 -10.76 -5.83 6.70
CA ASP A 403 -11.81 -6.32 7.60
C ASP A 403 -11.19 -6.90 8.87
N LEU A 404 -12.02 -7.43 9.78
CA LEU A 404 -11.54 -7.96 11.06
C LEU A 404 -10.69 -9.24 10.92
N GLU A 405 -10.74 -9.89 9.75
CA GLU A 405 -10.05 -11.14 9.45
C GLU A 405 -8.87 -10.94 8.49
N GLY A 406 -8.52 -9.69 8.13
CA GLY A 406 -7.35 -9.36 7.32
C GLY A 406 -7.61 -8.41 6.16
N THR A 407 -6.88 -8.58 5.05
CA THR A 407 -6.80 -7.59 3.96
C THR A 407 -7.01 -8.24 2.60
N TRP A 408 -7.93 -7.69 1.81
CA TRP A 408 -8.05 -7.89 0.36
C TRP A 408 -7.31 -6.78 -0.40
N PHE A 409 -6.52 -7.16 -1.40
CA PHE A 409 -5.96 -6.26 -2.41
C PHE A 409 -6.31 -6.77 -3.81
N LEU A 410 -6.89 -5.90 -4.64
CA LEU A 410 -7.25 -6.17 -6.02
C LEU A 410 -6.61 -5.11 -6.92
N ARG A 411 -5.99 -5.54 -8.02
CA ARG A 411 -5.39 -4.64 -9.02
C ARG A 411 -5.72 -5.12 -10.43
N SER A 412 -6.07 -4.17 -11.28
CA SER A 412 -6.32 -4.37 -12.70
C SER A 412 -5.50 -3.35 -13.48
N LEU A 413 -4.52 -3.83 -14.25
CA LEU A 413 -3.67 -3.02 -15.12
C LEU A 413 -4.00 -3.31 -16.58
N LEU A 414 -4.45 -2.29 -17.29
CA LEU A 414 -4.64 -2.28 -18.74
C LEU A 414 -3.42 -1.60 -19.37
N SER A 415 -2.67 -2.35 -20.19
CA SER A 415 -1.51 -1.85 -20.95
C SER A 415 -1.86 -1.79 -22.44
N LEU A 416 -1.68 -0.63 -23.05
CA LEU A 416 -1.81 -0.41 -24.49
C LEU A 416 -0.45 0.03 -25.04
N GLY A 417 0.20 -0.87 -25.76
CA GLY A 417 1.39 -0.57 -26.55
C GLY A 417 1.05 0.30 -27.76
N THR A 418 1.92 1.24 -28.10
CA THR A 418 1.74 2.20 -29.20
C THR A 418 2.98 2.26 -30.09
N GLY A 419 2.77 2.59 -31.38
CA GLY A 419 3.86 2.92 -32.31
C GLY A 419 4.36 4.36 -32.15
N TRP A 420 4.59 4.81 -30.91
CA TRP A 420 5.15 6.14 -30.62
C TRP A 420 6.63 6.03 -30.25
N PHE A 421 7.39 7.10 -30.49
CA PHE A 421 8.82 7.17 -30.17
C PHE A 421 9.60 5.97 -30.74
N ASP A 422 9.39 5.69 -32.03
CA ASP A 422 10.07 4.63 -32.80
C ASP A 422 9.99 3.20 -32.20
N ALA A 423 8.96 2.94 -31.38
CA ALA A 423 8.64 1.62 -30.86
C ALA A 423 8.55 0.55 -31.95
N THR A 424 9.12 -0.63 -31.70
CA THR A 424 9.36 -1.68 -32.70
C THR A 424 8.06 -2.14 -33.36
N ILE A 425 7.98 -1.99 -34.69
CA ILE A 425 6.84 -2.38 -35.52
C ILE A 425 7.20 -3.58 -36.38
N ASN A 426 6.46 -4.68 -36.25
CA ASN A 426 6.60 -5.87 -37.07
C ASN A 426 5.28 -6.20 -37.81
N PRO A 427 5.35 -6.97 -38.92
CA PRO A 427 4.15 -7.55 -39.52
C PRO A 427 3.61 -8.70 -38.65
N ASP A 428 2.28 -8.77 -38.52
CA ASP A 428 1.62 -9.90 -37.86
C ASP A 428 2.02 -11.25 -38.52
N PRO A 429 2.23 -12.33 -37.74
CA PRO A 429 1.99 -12.48 -36.30
C PRO A 429 3.24 -12.29 -35.42
N ILE A 430 4.33 -11.69 -35.95
CA ILE A 430 5.56 -11.45 -35.20
C ILE A 430 5.26 -10.46 -34.05
N PRO A 431 5.75 -10.70 -32.82
CA PRO A 431 5.50 -9.78 -31.71
C PRO A 431 6.01 -8.36 -31.97
N ASP A 432 5.24 -7.34 -31.59
CA ASP A 432 5.60 -5.94 -31.78
C ASP A 432 5.14 -5.02 -30.63
N GLY A 433 5.44 -3.72 -30.73
CA GLY A 433 5.11 -2.73 -29.72
C GLY A 433 3.63 -2.30 -29.64
N ARG A 434 2.73 -2.79 -30.50
CA ARG A 434 1.32 -2.37 -30.63
C ARG A 434 0.35 -3.44 -30.11
N PHE A 435 0.48 -3.77 -28.82
CA PHE A 435 -0.32 -4.80 -28.17
C PHE A 435 -1.38 -4.22 -27.20
N PHE A 436 -2.42 -5.00 -26.92
CA PHE A 436 -3.25 -4.83 -25.72
C PHE A 436 -2.96 -5.96 -24.74
N ARG A 437 -2.71 -5.64 -23.46
CA ARG A 437 -2.42 -6.61 -22.40
C ARG A 437 -3.14 -6.20 -21.11
N TRP A 438 -3.98 -7.08 -20.59
CA TRP A 438 -4.58 -6.94 -19.26
C TRP A 438 -3.84 -7.81 -18.25
N LEU A 439 -3.58 -7.27 -17.07
CA LEU A 439 -3.03 -7.97 -15.92
C LEU A 439 -3.98 -7.78 -14.72
N GLY A 440 -4.63 -8.86 -14.30
CA GLY A 440 -5.43 -8.92 -13.08
C GLY A 440 -4.65 -9.56 -11.93
N GLN A 441 -4.67 -8.94 -10.75
CA GLN A 441 -4.05 -9.43 -9.52
C GLN A 441 -5.08 -9.40 -8.39
N VAL A 442 -5.18 -10.49 -7.63
CA VAL A 442 -6.00 -10.60 -6.42
C VAL A 442 -5.16 -11.22 -5.31
N GLN A 443 -5.15 -10.61 -4.14
CA GLN A 443 -4.47 -11.11 -2.95
C GLN A 443 -5.39 -11.00 -1.73
N ARG A 444 -5.34 -12.01 -0.85
CA ARG A 444 -6.00 -12.05 0.45
C ARG A 444 -5.02 -12.48 1.53
N LEU A 445 -4.75 -11.59 2.48
CA LEU A 445 -4.22 -11.95 3.79
C LEU A 445 -5.42 -12.30 4.68
N GLN A 446 -5.49 -13.55 5.15
CA GLN A 446 -6.56 -14.06 6.02
C GLN A 446 -5.95 -14.52 7.36
N ILE A 447 -6.27 -13.82 8.44
CA ILE A 447 -5.92 -14.22 9.81
C ILE A 447 -6.78 -15.44 10.19
N LEU A 448 -6.15 -16.49 10.73
CA LEU A 448 -6.84 -17.67 11.28
C LEU A 448 -6.71 -17.76 12.81
N SER A 449 -5.61 -17.28 13.37
CA SER A 449 -5.41 -17.12 14.82
C SER A 449 -4.36 -16.04 15.11
N GLU A 450 -4.07 -15.80 16.38
CA GLU A 450 -3.03 -14.84 16.80
C GLU A 450 -1.64 -15.20 16.25
N ASP A 451 -1.36 -16.50 16.05
CA ASP A 451 -0.10 -17.06 15.54
C ASP A 451 -0.18 -17.61 14.11
N ASN A 452 -1.31 -17.48 13.41
CA ASN A 452 -1.49 -18.04 12.06
C ASN A 452 -2.24 -17.07 11.11
N PHE A 453 -1.67 -16.84 9.94
CA PHE A 453 -2.39 -16.22 8.82
C PHE A 453 -2.00 -16.81 7.45
N LEU A 454 -3.00 -17.01 6.60
CA LEU A 454 -2.82 -17.36 5.19
C LEU A 454 -2.53 -16.11 4.35
N ILE A 455 -1.64 -16.26 3.36
CA ILE A 455 -1.52 -15.35 2.21
C ILE A 455 -1.93 -16.13 0.96
N MET A 456 -3.06 -15.75 0.36
CA MET A 456 -3.50 -16.25 -0.94
C MET A 456 -3.24 -15.20 -2.02
N GLY A 457 -2.76 -15.63 -3.19
CA GLY A 457 -2.47 -14.78 -4.33
C GLY A 457 -2.90 -15.43 -5.65
N THR A 458 -3.40 -14.62 -6.57
CA THR A 458 -3.73 -15.03 -7.95
C THR A 458 -3.37 -13.91 -8.89
N GLU A 459 -2.72 -14.26 -10.01
CA GLU A 459 -2.32 -13.33 -11.06
C GLU A 459 -2.67 -13.90 -12.42
N VAL A 460 -3.26 -13.07 -13.28
CA VAL A 460 -3.78 -13.45 -14.60
C VAL A 460 -3.33 -12.42 -15.63
N GLN A 461 -2.63 -12.85 -16.68
CA GLN A 461 -2.32 -12.03 -17.84
C GLN A 461 -3.08 -12.53 -19.07
N LEU A 462 -3.83 -11.64 -19.73
CA LEU A 462 -4.53 -11.92 -20.98
C LEU A 462 -4.20 -10.89 -22.07
N THR A 463 -4.06 -11.36 -23.30
CA THR A 463 -3.77 -10.54 -24.49
C THR A 463 -4.21 -11.28 -25.77
N PRO A 464 -4.77 -10.58 -26.78
CA PRO A 464 -5.02 -11.14 -28.11
C PRO A 464 -3.79 -11.04 -29.04
N ASN A 465 -2.66 -10.53 -28.58
CA ASN A 465 -1.46 -10.26 -29.38
C ASN A 465 -0.30 -11.20 -29.04
N SER A 466 0.57 -11.48 -30.01
CA SER A 466 1.93 -11.97 -29.74
C SER A 466 2.71 -10.89 -28.98
N LEU A 467 3.31 -11.20 -27.82
CA LEU A 467 4.01 -10.20 -27.01
C LEU A 467 5.53 -10.30 -27.11
N LEU A 468 6.18 -9.14 -27.19
CA LEU A 468 7.63 -9.03 -27.05
C LEU A 468 8.04 -9.52 -25.64
N PRO A 469 9.18 -10.23 -25.48
CA PRO A 469 9.56 -10.85 -24.21
C PRO A 469 9.47 -9.95 -22.96
N PRO A 470 9.82 -8.64 -23.00
CA PRO A 470 9.69 -7.74 -21.84
C PRO A 470 8.24 -7.40 -21.42
N GLN A 471 7.22 -7.97 -22.07
CA GLN A 471 5.78 -7.89 -21.74
C GLN A 471 5.15 -9.26 -21.46
N GLN A 472 5.86 -10.37 -21.68
CA GLN A 472 5.35 -11.72 -21.44
C GLN A 472 5.20 -12.03 -19.95
N PHE A 473 4.28 -12.94 -19.64
CA PHE A 473 4.02 -13.45 -18.29
C PHE A 473 5.09 -14.47 -17.89
N LEU A 474 5.64 -14.34 -16.68
CA LEU A 474 6.78 -15.13 -16.21
C LEU A 474 6.41 -16.01 -15.00
N LEU A 475 6.69 -17.31 -15.10
CA LEU A 475 6.58 -18.28 -14.02
C LEU A 475 7.97 -18.73 -13.55
N GLY A 476 8.05 -19.18 -12.29
CA GLY A 476 9.23 -19.86 -11.72
C GLY A 476 10.05 -19.03 -10.75
N GLY A 477 10.61 -19.70 -9.75
CA GLY A 477 11.56 -19.16 -8.79
C GLY A 477 10.91 -18.60 -7.52
N GLY A 478 11.76 -18.22 -6.55
CA GLY A 478 11.39 -17.91 -5.18
C GLY A 478 10.34 -16.80 -5.00
N GLN A 479 10.17 -15.92 -5.99
CA GLN A 479 9.16 -14.85 -5.96
C GLN A 479 7.92 -15.13 -6.85
N SER A 480 7.93 -16.24 -7.61
CA SER A 480 6.85 -16.64 -8.54
C SER A 480 6.29 -18.06 -8.28
N LEU A 481 7.05 -19.11 -8.58
CA LEU A 481 6.58 -20.51 -8.50
C LEU A 481 7.73 -21.40 -8.05
N ARG A 482 7.74 -21.76 -6.76
CA ARG A 482 8.84 -22.49 -6.10
C ARG A 482 8.89 -23.97 -6.52
N GLY A 483 10.08 -24.56 -6.43
CA GLY A 483 10.42 -25.87 -7.01
C GLY A 483 10.99 -25.79 -8.44
N TYR A 484 11.04 -24.59 -9.02
CA TYR A 484 11.59 -24.33 -10.36
C TYR A 484 12.43 -23.04 -10.30
N ARG A 485 13.48 -22.91 -11.12
CA ARG A 485 14.29 -21.69 -11.15
C ARG A 485 13.53 -20.46 -11.66
N GLN A 486 14.08 -19.28 -11.38
CA GLN A 486 13.52 -17.98 -11.82
C GLN A 486 13.28 -17.98 -13.34
N ASN A 487 12.07 -17.58 -13.76
CA ASN A 487 11.65 -17.44 -15.16
C ASN A 487 11.63 -18.75 -16.00
N ILE A 488 11.34 -19.91 -15.39
CA ILE A 488 11.20 -21.23 -16.08
C ILE A 488 10.30 -21.24 -17.29
N ARG A 489 9.22 -20.46 -17.30
CA ARG A 489 8.33 -20.36 -18.46
C ARG A 489 7.92 -18.92 -18.67
N ALA A 490 7.97 -18.49 -19.93
CA ALA A 490 7.44 -17.22 -20.41
C ALA A 490 6.26 -17.49 -21.37
N GLY A 491 5.34 -16.55 -21.51
CA GLY A 491 4.35 -16.58 -22.59
C GLY A 491 3.48 -15.34 -22.66
N ASP A 492 2.77 -15.15 -23.78
CA ASP A 492 1.92 -13.96 -24.00
C ASP A 492 0.84 -13.82 -22.93
N ASN A 493 0.24 -14.96 -22.56
CA ASN A 493 -0.80 -15.09 -21.55
C ASN A 493 -0.33 -16.03 -20.44
N GLY A 494 -0.92 -15.88 -19.25
CA GLY A 494 -0.68 -16.83 -18.18
C GLY A 494 -1.56 -16.66 -16.94
N LEU A 495 -1.46 -17.66 -16.07
CA LEU A 495 -2.10 -17.74 -14.77
C LEU A 495 -1.06 -18.18 -13.74
N ARG A 496 -1.08 -17.56 -12.56
CA ARG A 496 -0.40 -18.01 -11.34
C ARG A 496 -1.40 -18.04 -10.20
N PHE A 497 -1.32 -19.07 -9.37
CA PHE A 497 -1.94 -19.13 -8.04
C PHE A 497 -0.87 -19.50 -7.00
N SER A 498 -0.94 -18.92 -5.82
CA SER A 498 -0.04 -19.21 -4.70
C SER A 498 -0.78 -19.12 -3.39
N ILE A 499 -0.52 -20.06 -2.48
CA ILE A 499 -0.97 -20.01 -1.09
C ILE A 499 0.21 -20.28 -0.15
N GLU A 500 0.43 -19.38 0.79
CA GLU A 500 1.33 -19.54 1.94
C GLU A 500 0.48 -19.59 3.21
N ASP A 501 0.78 -20.49 4.15
CA ASP A 501 0.40 -20.32 5.56
C ASP A 501 1.59 -19.76 6.32
N ARG A 502 1.37 -18.83 7.27
CA ARG A 502 2.42 -18.21 8.08
C ARG A 502 2.17 -18.55 9.54
N ILE A 503 2.85 -19.59 10.01
CA ILE A 503 2.72 -20.12 11.37
C ILE A 503 3.86 -19.56 12.22
N THR A 504 3.56 -18.64 13.14
CA THR A 504 4.52 -18.13 14.11
C THR A 504 4.85 -19.24 15.13
N LEU A 505 6.14 -19.55 15.27
CA LEU A 505 6.66 -20.56 16.21
C LEU A 505 7.38 -19.94 17.41
N HIS A 506 7.84 -18.69 17.29
CA HIS A 506 8.47 -17.96 18.39
C HIS A 506 8.25 -16.45 18.22
N ARG A 507 8.12 -15.77 19.37
CA ARG A 507 8.03 -14.31 19.50
C ARG A 507 9.09 -13.81 20.48
N ASP A 508 9.54 -12.57 20.29
CA ASP A 508 10.42 -11.90 21.26
C ASP A 508 9.67 -11.41 22.52
N VAL A 509 10.37 -10.67 23.37
CA VAL A 509 9.82 -10.14 24.65
C VAL A 509 8.81 -8.99 24.46
N ASP A 510 8.73 -8.45 23.24
CA ASP A 510 7.84 -7.35 22.85
C ASP A 510 6.76 -7.87 21.84
N ASP A 511 6.56 -9.19 21.79
CA ASP A 511 5.60 -9.98 20.99
C ASP A 511 5.84 -10.03 19.46
N HIS A 512 6.98 -9.55 18.96
CA HIS A 512 7.26 -9.61 17.51
C HIS A 512 7.58 -11.06 17.06
N PRO A 513 7.04 -11.55 15.92
CA PRO A 513 7.29 -12.90 15.43
C PRO A 513 8.73 -13.04 14.91
N THR A 514 9.57 -13.77 15.64
CA THR A 514 11.01 -13.97 15.33
C THR A 514 11.32 -15.31 14.66
N LEU A 515 10.38 -16.26 14.68
CA LEU A 515 10.45 -17.52 13.92
C LEU A 515 9.08 -17.83 13.32
N GLN A 516 9.02 -18.03 12.00
CA GLN A 516 7.81 -18.48 11.31
C GLN A 516 8.10 -19.67 10.40
N LEU A 517 7.22 -20.68 10.41
CA LEU A 517 7.19 -21.77 9.44
C LEU A 517 6.17 -21.45 8.35
N ILE A 518 6.51 -21.76 7.09
CA ILE A 518 5.70 -21.41 5.93
C ILE A 518 5.45 -22.63 5.03
N PRO A 519 4.47 -23.50 5.30
CA PRO A 519 4.03 -24.45 4.30
C PRO A 519 3.34 -23.70 3.16
N PHE A 520 3.70 -24.02 1.92
CA PHE A 520 3.21 -23.33 0.73
C PHE A 520 2.87 -24.26 -0.42
N PHE A 521 2.03 -23.77 -1.33
CA PHE A 521 1.74 -24.37 -2.63
C PHE A 521 1.63 -23.28 -3.70
N ASP A 522 2.36 -23.43 -4.80
CA ASP A 522 2.27 -22.57 -5.98
C ASP A 522 1.85 -23.39 -7.21
N MET A 523 1.07 -22.81 -8.11
CA MET A 523 0.82 -23.36 -9.46
C MET A 523 0.77 -22.27 -10.52
N GLY A 524 0.93 -22.65 -11.78
CA GLY A 524 0.77 -21.72 -12.90
C GLY A 524 0.72 -22.40 -14.26
N TYR A 525 0.25 -21.65 -15.25
CA TYR A 525 0.13 -22.07 -16.64
C TYR A 525 0.45 -20.90 -17.58
N VAL A 526 1.22 -21.13 -18.65
CA VAL A 526 1.44 -20.13 -19.72
C VAL A 526 0.95 -20.62 -21.08
N TRP A 527 0.53 -19.67 -21.92
CA TRP A 527 0.26 -19.94 -23.33
C TRP A 527 0.50 -18.71 -24.20
N ASN A 528 0.99 -18.94 -25.42
CA ASN A 528 1.07 -17.91 -26.44
C ASN A 528 -0.23 -17.83 -27.24
N ASN A 529 -0.43 -16.75 -27.97
CA ASN A 529 -1.45 -16.70 -29.00
C ASN A 529 -1.13 -17.72 -30.13
N PRO A 530 -2.13 -18.31 -30.81
CA PRO A 530 -1.94 -19.49 -31.67
C PRO A 530 -0.91 -19.30 -32.79
N ASP A 531 -0.84 -18.09 -33.34
CA ASP A 531 0.01 -17.73 -34.48
C ASP A 531 1.38 -17.15 -34.06
N ASN A 532 1.69 -17.02 -32.76
CA ASN A 532 2.95 -16.47 -32.30
C ASN A 532 4.13 -17.39 -32.74
N PRO A 533 5.11 -16.89 -33.51
CA PRO A 533 6.20 -17.70 -34.04
C PRO A 533 7.19 -18.18 -32.96
N ASN A 534 7.17 -17.60 -31.75
CA ASN A 534 7.94 -18.10 -30.61
C ASN A 534 7.21 -19.31 -29.98
N THR A 535 7.65 -20.52 -30.30
CA THR A 535 7.04 -21.77 -29.81
C THR A 535 7.38 -22.06 -28.36
N LEU A 536 6.37 -22.29 -27.51
CA LEU A 536 6.58 -22.71 -26.12
C LEU A 536 6.92 -24.20 -25.96
N PRO A 537 7.68 -24.59 -24.91
CA PRO A 537 7.84 -25.98 -24.47
C PRO A 537 6.52 -26.74 -24.24
N SER A 538 6.60 -28.06 -24.09
CA SER A 538 5.44 -28.93 -23.84
C SER A 538 4.92 -28.79 -22.40
N GLN A 539 5.80 -28.76 -21.40
CA GLN A 539 5.42 -28.52 -20.00
C GLN A 539 5.09 -27.04 -19.78
N ARG A 540 3.83 -26.68 -20.05
CA ARG A 540 3.27 -25.34 -19.87
C ARG A 540 2.60 -25.13 -18.52
N PHE A 541 2.10 -26.21 -17.91
CA PHE A 541 1.59 -26.24 -16.54
C PHE A 541 2.72 -26.62 -15.58
N LEU A 542 2.79 -25.92 -14.44
CA LEU A 542 3.75 -26.14 -13.37
C LEU A 542 3.01 -26.07 -12.02
N ALA A 543 3.43 -26.89 -11.08
CA ALA A 543 3.01 -26.79 -9.68
C ALA A 543 4.14 -27.20 -8.74
N GLY A 544 4.20 -26.61 -7.56
CA GLY A 544 5.20 -26.88 -6.54
C GLY A 544 4.60 -26.79 -5.15
N ILE A 545 5.11 -27.60 -4.22
CA ILE A 545 4.70 -27.63 -2.81
C ILE A 545 5.95 -27.61 -1.94
N GLY A 546 5.93 -26.95 -0.79
CA GLY A 546 7.15 -26.86 0.00
C GLY A 546 6.99 -26.29 1.40
N LEU A 547 8.15 -26.08 2.03
CA LEU A 547 8.29 -25.50 3.35
C LEU A 547 9.29 -24.36 3.27
N GLY A 548 8.91 -23.19 3.78
CA GLY A 548 9.77 -22.07 4.06
C GLY A 548 9.94 -21.83 5.56
N LEU A 549 10.95 -21.03 5.90
CA LEU A 549 11.26 -20.60 7.25
C LEU A 549 11.66 -19.12 7.21
N ILE A 550 11.03 -18.29 8.05
CA ILE A 550 11.50 -16.93 8.33
C ILE A 550 12.10 -16.89 9.74
N VAL A 551 13.28 -16.29 9.87
CA VAL A 551 14.00 -16.09 11.12
C VAL A 551 14.43 -14.63 11.23
N GLN A 552 14.15 -14.00 12.36
CA GLN A 552 14.66 -12.66 12.71
C GLN A 552 15.56 -12.77 13.96
N PRO A 553 16.86 -13.10 13.79
CA PRO A 553 17.76 -13.33 14.92
C PRO A 553 18.14 -12.05 15.67
N VAL A 554 18.02 -10.88 15.01
CA VAL A 554 18.11 -9.55 15.62
C VAL A 554 17.17 -8.59 14.90
N THR A 555 16.75 -7.51 15.56
CA THR A 555 15.94 -6.43 14.97
C THR A 555 16.57 -5.93 13.66
N GLY A 556 15.74 -5.68 12.64
CA GLY A 556 16.18 -5.26 11.31
C GLY A 556 16.77 -6.36 10.41
N LEU A 557 17.28 -7.48 10.94
CA LEU A 557 17.84 -8.59 10.15
C LEU A 557 16.81 -9.71 9.92
N ASN A 558 16.26 -9.80 8.71
CA ASN A 558 15.36 -10.88 8.30
C ASN A 558 16.10 -11.91 7.43
N LEU A 559 15.92 -13.19 7.75
CA LEU A 559 16.34 -14.32 6.91
C LEU A 559 15.08 -15.09 6.50
N ARG A 560 14.88 -15.30 5.20
CA ARG A 560 13.89 -16.21 4.62
C ARG A 560 14.61 -17.32 3.86
N LEU A 561 14.20 -18.57 4.09
CA LEU A 561 14.63 -19.76 3.35
C LEU A 561 13.37 -20.45 2.81
N ASP A 562 13.36 -20.92 1.57
CA ASP A 562 12.27 -21.72 0.99
C ASP A 562 12.86 -22.98 0.36
N TYR A 563 12.24 -24.14 0.59
CA TYR A 563 12.50 -25.37 -0.15
C TYR A 563 11.21 -25.87 -0.80
N GLY A 564 11.16 -25.78 -2.13
CA GLY A 564 10.02 -26.20 -2.95
C GLY A 564 10.30 -27.49 -3.70
N ILE A 565 9.37 -28.45 -3.62
CA ILE A 565 9.39 -29.70 -4.38
C ILE A 565 8.55 -29.48 -5.65
N PRO A 566 9.13 -29.57 -6.86
CA PRO A 566 8.36 -29.52 -8.10
C PRO A 566 7.47 -30.77 -8.26
N LEU A 567 6.23 -30.55 -8.67
CA LEU A 567 5.23 -31.59 -8.97
C LEU A 567 5.12 -31.91 -10.47
N VAL A 568 5.92 -31.23 -11.31
CA VAL A 568 6.05 -31.47 -12.76
C VAL A 568 7.53 -31.56 -13.08
N ASP A 569 7.96 -32.66 -13.69
CA ASP A 569 9.34 -32.83 -14.14
C ASP A 569 9.56 -32.22 -15.54
N LEU A 570 10.70 -31.56 -15.69
CA LEU A 570 11.05 -30.75 -16.85
C LEU A 570 12.35 -31.25 -17.46
N ASP A 571 12.32 -31.52 -18.76
CA ASP A 571 13.47 -32.06 -19.52
C ASP A 571 14.62 -31.03 -19.65
N ASP A 572 14.32 -29.75 -19.41
CA ASP A 572 15.24 -28.61 -19.46
C ASP A 572 15.74 -28.15 -18.08
N ARG A 573 15.60 -28.97 -17.02
CA ARG A 573 16.36 -28.76 -15.77
C ARG A 573 17.86 -28.91 -16.01
N SER A 574 18.63 -28.21 -15.20
CA SER A 574 20.09 -28.30 -15.11
C SER A 574 20.50 -27.92 -13.68
N ASN A 575 21.79 -27.90 -13.32
CA ASN A 575 22.20 -27.84 -11.92
C ASN A 575 22.49 -26.41 -11.42
N ASN A 576 21.58 -25.86 -10.62
CA ASN A 576 21.76 -24.73 -9.72
C ASN A 576 20.85 -24.96 -8.48
N ALA A 577 21.12 -24.30 -7.35
CA ALA A 577 20.31 -24.45 -6.13
C ALA A 577 18.81 -24.17 -6.36
N GLN A 578 18.46 -23.28 -7.30
CA GLN A 578 17.06 -23.02 -7.66
C GLN A 578 16.37 -24.18 -8.41
N ASP A 579 17.11 -25.07 -9.07
CA ASP A 579 16.59 -26.27 -9.75
C ASP A 579 16.41 -27.45 -8.80
N GLU A 580 17.19 -27.47 -7.71
CA GLU A 580 16.92 -28.30 -6.52
C GLU A 580 15.75 -27.74 -5.69
N GLY A 581 15.21 -26.57 -6.07
CA GLY A 581 14.08 -25.92 -5.42
C GLY A 581 14.43 -25.12 -4.16
N PHE A 582 15.71 -24.83 -3.92
CA PHE A 582 16.17 -24.05 -2.77
C PHE A 582 16.28 -22.55 -3.09
N TYR A 583 15.71 -21.73 -2.20
CA TYR A 583 15.79 -20.27 -2.29
C TYR A 583 16.10 -19.63 -0.94
N PHE A 584 16.71 -18.45 -0.99
CA PHE A 584 16.96 -17.64 0.20
C PHE A 584 16.84 -16.14 -0.08
N ASN A 585 16.51 -15.39 0.97
CA ASN A 585 16.65 -13.94 1.06
C ASN A 585 17.21 -13.59 2.45
N VAL A 586 18.27 -12.81 2.51
CA VAL A 586 18.81 -12.24 3.75
C VAL A 586 18.82 -10.73 3.58
N ARG A 587 18.13 -10.00 4.45
CA ARG A 587 18.03 -8.53 4.37
C ARG A 587 18.21 -7.90 5.75
N TYR A 588 19.07 -6.90 5.83
CA TYR A 588 19.18 -5.98 6.95
C TYR A 588 18.57 -4.62 6.60
N GLN A 589 17.65 -4.12 7.42
CA GLN A 589 16.98 -2.82 7.27
C GLN A 589 17.25 -1.93 8.50
N TYR A 590 17.39 -0.61 8.29
CA TYR A 590 17.74 0.40 9.30
C TYR A 590 17.20 1.80 8.96
#